data_AF-A0A3D2XY13-F1
#
_entry.id   AF-A0A3D2XY13-F1
#
_cell.length_a   1.000
_cell.length_b   1.000
_cell.length_c   1.000
_cell.angle_alpha   90.00
_cell.angle_beta   90.00
_cell.angle_gamma   90.00
#
_symmetry.space_group_name_H-M   'P 1'
#
loop_
_entity.id
_entity.type
_entity.pdbx_description
1 polymer ?
#
loop_
_entity_poly.entity_id
_entity_poly.type
_entity_poly.pdbx_seq_one_letter_code
_entity_poly.pdbx_strand_id
1 'polypeptide(L)' 'MSHSANPVNTPEVKRVVIVGGGTSGWMCAAAIARIAPPDTRITLVESEDIGVIGVGEATIPT' A
#
# COMPACT_ATOMS: atom_id res chain seq x y z
N MET A 1 38.21 -7.28 18.98
CA MET A 1 36.77 -7.51 19.22
C MET A 1 35.99 -6.83 18.10
N SER A 2 35.84 -7.48 16.95
CA SER A 2 34.98 -6.98 15.87
C SER A 2 33.61 -7.65 15.99
N HIS A 3 32.59 -6.85 16.27
CA HIS A 3 31.19 -7.27 16.21
C HIS A 3 30.84 -7.43 14.72
N SER A 4 30.76 -8.66 14.23
CA SER A 4 30.17 -8.97 12.93
C SER A 4 28.66 -8.78 13.04
N ALA A 5 28.15 -7.66 12.54
CA ALA A 5 26.71 -7.46 12.42
C ALA A 5 26.17 -8.49 11.42
N ASN A 6 25.42 -9.46 11.91
CA ASN A 6 24.74 -10.46 11.09
C ASN A 6 23.68 -9.73 10.23
N PRO A 7 23.78 -9.71 8.89
CA PRO A 7 22.78 -9.04 8.09
C PRO A 7 21.44 -9.75 8.30
N VAL A 8 20.46 -9.01 8.83
CA VAL A 8 19.08 -9.49 8.90
C VAL A 8 18.62 -9.70 7.46
N ASN A 9 18.53 -10.97 7.05
CA ASN A 9 17.96 -11.34 5.76
C ASN A 9 16.44 -11.17 5.87
N THR A 10 15.96 -9.95 5.63
CA THR A 10 14.54 -9.68 5.57
C THR A 10 14.04 -10.20 4.22
N PRO A 11 13.15 -11.20 4.21
CA PRO A 11 12.64 -11.75 2.95
C PRO A 11 11.95 -10.65 2.14
N GLU A 12 12.19 -10.65 0.83
CA GLU A 12 11.58 -9.70 -0.09
C GLU A 12 10.05 -9.75 0.01
N VAL A 13 9.42 -8.58 0.10
CA VAL A 13 7.96 -8.45 0.17
C VAL A 13 7.38 -8.66 -1.23
N LYS A 14 6.83 -9.84 -1.47
CA LYS A 14 6.19 -10.21 -2.75
C LYS A 14 4.69 -9.98 -2.80
N ARG A 15 4.04 -9.71 -1.66
CA ARG A 15 2.58 -9.60 -1.56
C ARG A 15 2.16 -8.48 -0.62
N VAL A 16 1.27 -7.62 -1.11
CA VAL A 16 0.65 -6.53 -0.35
C VAL A 16 -0.86 -6.67 -0.44
N VAL A 17 -1.54 -6.65 0.70
CA VAL A 17 -3.01 -6.65 0.78
C VAL A 17 -3.46 -5.37 1.47
N ILE A 18 -4.30 -4.61 0.77
CA ILE A 18 -4.90 -3.36 1.24
C ILE A 18 -6.36 -3.68 1.58
N VAL A 19 -6.74 -3.49 2.85
CA VAL A 19 -8.11 -3.71 3.31
C VAL A 19 -8.76 -2.36 3.56
N GLY A 20 -9.80 -2.06 2.80
CA GLY A 20 -10.45 -0.76 2.76
C GLY A 20 -10.26 -0.07 1.40
N GLY A 21 -11.38 0.31 0.78
CA GLY A 21 -11.42 1.04 -0.48
C GLY A 21 -11.41 2.56 -0.26
N GLY A 22 -12.25 3.27 -1.02
CA GLY A 22 -12.32 4.73 -0.99
C GLY A 22 -11.04 5.40 -1.49
N THR A 23 -10.93 6.72 -1.31
CA THR A 23 -9.80 7.51 -1.81
C THR A 23 -8.46 7.02 -1.25
N SER A 24 -8.39 6.73 0.06
CA SER A 24 -7.16 6.31 0.72
C SER A 24 -6.67 4.93 0.25
N GLY A 25 -7.56 3.94 0.14
CA GLY A 25 -7.22 2.61 -0.33
C GLY A 25 -6.67 2.63 -1.77
N TRP A 26 -7.36 3.33 -2.66
CA TRP A 26 -6.97 3.45 -4.07
C TRP A 26 -5.71 4.29 -4.28
N MET A 27 -5.52 5.39 -3.54
CA MET A 27 -4.27 6.17 -3.56
C MET A 27 -3.09 5.33 -3.07
N CYS A 28 -3.28 4.54 -2.00
CA CYS A 28 -2.25 3.65 -1.49
C CYS A 28 -1.88 2.57 -2.52
N ALA A 29 -2.89 1.92 -3.13
CA ALA A 29 -2.68 0.92 -4.17
C ALA A 29 -1.92 1.48 -5.37
N ALA A 30 -2.31 2.67 -5.85
CA ALA A 30 -1.66 3.33 -6.99
C ALA A 30 -0.21 3.72 -6.68
N ALA A 31 0.05 4.28 -5.50
CA ALA A 31 1.40 4.65 -5.09
C ALA A 31 2.31 3.42 -4.98
N ILE A 32 1.83 2.35 -4.33
CA ILE A 32 2.60 1.11 -4.17
C ILE A 32 2.82 0.44 -5.53
N ALA A 33 1.81 0.36 -6.41
CA ALA A 33 1.94 -0.20 -7.75
C ALA A 33 2.99 0.53 -8.61
N ARG A 34 3.22 1.82 -8.34
CA ARG A 34 4.21 2.62 -9.04
C ARG A 34 5.65 2.42 -8.56
N ILE A 35 5.85 2.12 -7.27
CA ILE A 35 7.19 2.07 -6.65
C ILE A 35 7.65 0.65 -6.31
N ALA A 36 6.73 -0.31 -6.26
CA ALA A 36 7.05 -1.68 -5.89
C ALA A 36 7.87 -2.39 -6.97
N PRO A 37 8.70 -3.38 -6.59
CA PRO A 37 9.38 -4.26 -7.54
C PRO A 37 8.40 -4.94 -8.52
N PRO A 38 8.86 -5.29 -9.74
CA PRO A 38 8.00 -5.87 -10.80
C PRO A 38 7.20 -7.12 -10.39
N ASP A 39 7.69 -7.89 -9.41
CA ASP A 39 7.07 -9.14 -8.96
C ASP A 39 6.22 -9.00 -7.69
N THR A 40 5.95 -7.76 -7.24
CA THR A 40 5.08 -7.54 -6.08
C THR A 40 3.60 -7.60 -6.49
N ARG A 41 2.87 -8.57 -5.93
CA ARG A 41 1.43 -8.69 -6.11
C ARG A 41 0.69 -7.81 -5.11
N ILE A 42 -0.14 -6.90 -5.62
CA ILE A 42 -0.96 -5.99 -4.81
C ILE A 42 -2.42 -6.42 -4.94
N THR A 43 -3.14 -6.50 -3.82
CA THR A 43 -4.57 -6.84 -3.78
C THR A 43 -5.28 -5.82 -2.91
N LEU A 44 -6.31 -5.16 -3.44
CA LEU A 44 -7.20 -4.28 -2.68
C LEU A 44 -8.52 -5.02 -2.44
N VAL A 45 -8.96 -5.04 -1.19
CA VAL A 45 -10.23 -5.61 -0.76
C VAL A 45 -11.10 -4.45 -0.28
N GLU A 46 -12.17 -4.16 -1.03
CA GLU A 46 -13.19 -3.19 -0.66
C GLU A 46 -14.54 -3.86 -0.42
N SER A 47 -15.37 -3.20 0.40
CA SER A 47 -16.74 -3.64 0.65
C SER A 47 -17.66 -2.96 -0.34
N GLU A 48 -18.48 -3.73 -1.07
CA GLU A 48 -19.55 -3.19 -1.90
C GLU A 48 -20.70 -2.59 -1.06
N ASP A 49 -20.85 -3.04 0.20
CA ASP A 49 -21.97 -2.68 1.07
C ASP A 49 -21.77 -1.36 1.82
N ILE A 50 -20.54 -0.89 1.99
CA ILE A 50 -20.24 0.37 2.69
C ILE A 50 -19.97 1.46 1.66
N GLY A 51 -21.07 2.01 1.12
CA GLY A 51 -21.01 3.22 0.31
C GLY A 51 -20.47 4.40 1.12
N VAL A 52 -19.54 5.17 0.55
CA VAL A 52 -19.06 6.42 1.16
C VAL A 52 -20.18 7.45 1.16
N ILE A 53 -20.38 8.15 2.28
CA ILE A 53 -21.15 9.39 2.27
C ILE A 53 -20.27 10.40 1.54
N GLY A 54 -20.76 10.97 0.44
CA GLY A 54 -20.02 11.94 -0.38
C GLY A 54 -19.66 13.17 0.45
N VAL A 55 -18.43 13.20 0.96
CA VAL A 55 -17.84 14.37 1.59
C VAL A 55 -17.12 15.17 0.50
N GLY A 56 -17.38 16.47 0.43
CA GLY A 56 -16.65 17.34 -0.51
C GLY A 56 -15.20 17.48 -0.04
N GLU A 57 -14.27 16.77 -0.68
CA GLU A 57 -12.84 16.89 -0.40
C GLU A 57 -12.19 17.89 -1.37
N ALA A 58 -11.40 18.82 -0.83
CA ALA A 58 -10.57 19.74 -1.60
C ALA A 58 -9.09 19.34 -1.44
N THR A 59 -8.31 19.45 -2.52
CA THR A 59 -6.88 19.16 -2.54
C THR A 59 -6.07 20.45 -2.71
N ILE A 60 -4.86 20.50 -2.17
CA ILE A 60 -3.89 21.59 -2.37
C ILE A 60 -2.82 21.17 -3.38
N PRO A 61 -2.13 22.11 -4.06
CA PRO A 61 -0.94 21.79 -4.82
C PRO A 61 0.11 21.13 -3.92
N THR A 62 0.67 20.00 -4.39
CA THR A 62 1.83 19.32 -3.79
C THR A 62 3.14 20.02 -4.12
#